data_AF-A0A0A2M0L0-F1
#
_entry.id   AF-A0A0A2M0L0-F1
#
_cell.length_a   1.000
_cell.length_b   1.000
_cell.length_c   1.000
_cell.angle_alpha   90.00
_cell.angle_beta   90.00
_cell.angle_gamma   90.00
#
_symmetry.space_group_name_H-M   'P 1'
#
loop_
_entity.id
_entity.type
_entity.pdbx_description
1 polymer ?
#
loop_
_entity_poly.entity_id
_entity_poly.type
_entity_poly.pdbx_seq_one_letter_code
_entity_poly.pdbx_strand_id
1 'polypeptide(L)'
;MGLDILVITDNFEQIVNGHVNEYTDVSNEHSLSRTFCDFMCRRVIVEHTPELDQIGNITGVDIIPFYDMEAYPDQEGLEFFLETAESEEERMQILAEAETDKAKVSNNIDLILQILSVLIERLSTIDNLPDLLLETDVDTLNNATYFADFNIDKGEGYIGNNFGQDLRNFKRFLEYAKLHGSNTVWFEYN
;
A
#
# COMPACT_ATOMS: atom_id res chain seq x y z
N MET A 1 12.39 -6.27 -15.16
CA MET A 1 12.44 -5.42 -13.95
C MET A 1 11.01 -5.35 -13.50
N GLY A 2 10.72 -5.75 -12.25
CA GLY A 2 9.36 -5.73 -11.70
C GLY A 2 9.13 -4.41 -10.97
N LEU A 3 7.87 -3.99 -10.90
CA LEU A 3 7.46 -2.83 -10.10
C LEU A 3 7.46 -3.24 -8.62
N ASP A 4 8.07 -2.43 -7.78
CA ASP A 4 8.08 -2.58 -6.33
C ASP A 4 7.21 -1.48 -5.69
N ILE A 5 6.64 -1.75 -4.51
CA ILE A 5 5.86 -0.77 -3.73
C ILE A 5 6.55 -0.51 -2.39
N LEU A 6 6.71 0.76 -2.06
CA LEU A 6 7.28 1.22 -0.81
C LEU A 6 6.23 1.95 0.03
N VAL A 7 6.31 1.75 1.35
CA VAL A 7 5.52 2.51 2.31
C VAL A 7 6.39 3.68 2.79
N ILE A 8 5.98 4.90 2.47
CA ILE A 8 6.72 6.12 2.77
C ILE A 8 5.99 6.92 3.85
N THR A 9 6.75 7.71 4.59
CA THR A 9 6.27 8.56 5.69
C THR A 9 6.89 9.96 5.64
N ASP A 10 6.28 10.92 6.33
CA ASP A 10 6.71 12.33 6.38
C ASP A 10 8.16 12.55 6.88
N ASN A 11 8.72 11.59 7.60
CA ASN A 11 10.11 11.57 8.06
C ASN A 11 10.87 10.29 7.65
N PHE A 12 10.52 9.68 6.51
CA PHE A 12 11.06 8.39 6.05
C PHE A 12 12.60 8.31 6.08
N GLU A 13 13.30 9.34 5.59
CA GLU A 13 14.76 9.37 5.61
C GLU A 13 15.35 9.27 7.04
N GLN A 14 14.68 9.85 8.03
CA GLN A 14 15.14 9.80 9.43
C GLN A 14 14.95 8.41 10.02
N ILE A 15 13.86 7.74 9.64
CA ILE A 15 13.56 6.36 10.03
C ILE A 15 14.61 5.41 9.46
N VAL A 16 14.93 5.54 8.17
CA VAL A 16 15.92 4.68 7.49
C VAL A 16 17.35 4.97 7.95
N ASN A 17 17.75 6.24 8.03
CA ASN A 17 19.13 6.63 8.33
C ASN A 17 19.47 6.64 9.83
N GLY A 18 18.48 6.79 10.71
CA GLY A 18 18.69 6.82 12.16
C GLY A 18 19.03 5.45 12.76
N HIS A 19 18.70 4.37 12.05
CA HIS A 19 18.66 3.02 12.61
C HIS A 19 19.35 1.97 11.71
N VAL A 20 20.42 2.35 11.00
CA VAL A 20 21.13 1.53 9.99
C VAL A 20 21.52 0.11 10.47
N ASN A 21 21.70 -0.11 11.78
CA ASN A 21 21.99 -1.45 12.34
C ASN A 21 20.74 -2.26 12.71
N GLU A 22 19.58 -1.63 12.91
CA GLU A 22 18.28 -2.30 13.13
C GLU A 22 17.53 -2.51 11.80
N TYR A 23 17.80 -1.66 10.79
CA TYR A 23 17.05 -1.64 9.54
C TYR A 23 17.27 -2.88 8.64
N THR A 24 18.45 -3.50 8.70
CA THR A 24 18.76 -4.69 7.86
C THR A 24 17.98 -5.95 8.26
N ASP A 25 17.61 -6.12 9.53
CA ASP A 25 16.68 -7.19 9.97
C ASP A 25 15.21 -6.76 9.82
N VAL A 26 14.93 -5.47 9.96
CA VAL A 26 13.62 -4.81 9.76
C VAL A 26 13.11 -4.95 8.31
N SER A 27 13.99 -4.96 7.31
CA SER A 27 13.63 -5.13 5.90
C SER A 27 12.73 -6.34 5.66
N ASN A 28 12.92 -7.45 6.38
CA ASN A 28 12.11 -8.65 6.14
C ASN A 28 10.74 -8.61 6.82
N GLU A 29 10.61 -7.90 7.93
CA GLU A 29 9.38 -7.86 8.72
C GLU A 29 8.48 -6.67 8.37
N HIS A 30 9.00 -5.69 7.61
CA HIS A 30 8.33 -4.43 7.29
C HIS A 30 8.11 -4.20 5.79
N SER A 31 8.69 -5.01 4.90
CA SER A 31 8.52 -4.85 3.45
C SER A 31 7.19 -5.45 2.96
N LEU A 32 6.62 -4.80 1.95
CA LEU A 32 5.53 -5.36 1.16
C LEU A 32 6.09 -6.18 0.01
N SER A 33 5.39 -7.24 -0.37
CA SER A 33 5.81 -8.07 -1.49
C SER A 33 5.53 -7.41 -2.84
N ARG A 34 6.23 -7.87 -3.87
CA ARG A 34 5.87 -7.57 -5.27
C ARG A 34 4.43 -7.93 -5.61
N THR A 35 3.94 -9.03 -5.03
CA THR A 35 2.55 -9.44 -5.23
C THR A 35 1.58 -8.44 -4.62
N PHE A 36 1.94 -7.76 -3.52
CA PHE A 36 1.16 -6.65 -2.99
C PHE A 36 1.13 -5.45 -3.95
N CYS A 37 2.27 -5.12 -4.59
CA CYS A 37 2.33 -4.09 -5.62
C CYS A 37 1.41 -4.42 -6.79
N ASP A 38 1.51 -5.64 -7.33
CA ASP A 38 0.64 -6.12 -8.40
C ASP A 38 -0.84 -6.09 -7.98
N PHE A 39 -1.13 -6.41 -6.71
CA PHE A 39 -2.47 -6.39 -6.12
C PHE A 39 -3.07 -4.98 -6.09
N MET A 40 -2.31 -3.97 -5.66
CA MET A 40 -2.76 -2.57 -5.71
C MET A 40 -3.02 -2.11 -7.14
N CYS A 41 -2.16 -2.51 -8.08
CA CYS A 41 -2.29 -2.18 -9.50
C CYS A 41 -3.51 -2.83 -10.19
N ARG A 42 -4.17 -3.82 -9.58
CA ARG A 42 -5.32 -4.53 -10.20
C ARG A 42 -6.45 -3.60 -10.59
N ARG A 43 -6.64 -2.51 -9.85
CA ARG A 43 -7.71 -1.52 -10.09
C ARG A 43 -7.75 -0.98 -11.52
N VAL A 44 -6.61 -0.90 -12.20
CA VAL A 44 -6.52 -0.40 -13.59
C VAL A 44 -6.41 -1.51 -14.64
N ILE A 45 -6.30 -2.77 -14.22
CA ILE A 45 -6.02 -3.92 -15.10
C ILE A 45 -7.23 -4.86 -15.22
N VAL A 46 -8.03 -5.03 -14.17
CA VAL A 46 -9.19 -5.92 -14.22
C VAL A 46 -10.44 -5.21 -14.75
N GLU A 47 -11.22 -5.92 -15.57
CA GLU A 47 -12.48 -5.38 -16.13
C GLU A 47 -13.66 -5.45 -15.14
N HIS A 48 -13.55 -6.32 -14.12
CA HIS A 48 -14.54 -6.47 -13.05
C HIS A 48 -14.11 -5.75 -11.77
N THR A 49 -14.86 -5.93 -10.68
CA THR A 49 -14.51 -5.38 -9.36
C THR A 49 -13.14 -5.90 -8.90
N PRO A 50 -12.14 -5.03 -8.65
CA PRO A 50 -10.82 -5.41 -8.16
C PRO A 50 -10.86 -6.19 -6.85
N GLU A 51 -9.83 -7.00 -6.59
CA GLU A 51 -9.76 -7.87 -5.41
C GLU A 51 -9.80 -7.07 -4.10
N LEU A 52 -9.17 -5.89 -4.04
CA LEU A 52 -9.23 -5.03 -2.84
C LEU A 52 -10.65 -4.50 -2.56
N ASP A 53 -11.40 -4.10 -3.59
CA ASP A 53 -12.80 -3.69 -3.47
C ASP A 53 -13.69 -4.86 -3.02
N GLN A 54 -13.45 -6.06 -3.57
CA GLN A 54 -14.15 -7.27 -3.13
C GLN A 54 -13.88 -7.58 -1.66
N ILE A 55 -12.61 -7.48 -1.22
CA ILE A 55 -12.20 -7.64 0.18
C ILE A 55 -12.87 -6.60 1.08
N GLY A 56 -12.92 -5.34 0.64
CA GLY A 56 -13.64 -4.26 1.35
C GLY A 56 -15.11 -4.61 1.55
N ASN A 57 -15.78 -5.15 0.51
CA ASN A 57 -17.17 -5.58 0.59
C ASN A 57 -17.38 -6.81 1.48
N ILE A 58 -16.54 -7.84 1.35
CA ILE A 58 -16.60 -9.08 2.15
C ILE A 58 -16.42 -8.76 3.63
N THR A 59 -15.45 -7.90 3.94
CA THR A 59 -15.14 -7.56 5.32
C THR A 59 -16.01 -6.44 5.85
N GLY A 60 -16.59 -5.58 5.01
CA GLY A 60 -17.27 -4.35 5.41
C GLY A 60 -16.31 -3.29 5.94
N VAL A 61 -15.05 -3.32 5.51
CA VAL A 61 -14.01 -2.32 5.84
C VAL A 61 -13.92 -1.33 4.68
N ASP A 62 -13.85 -0.04 5.00
CA ASP A 62 -13.60 0.98 3.99
C ASP A 62 -12.13 0.95 3.55
N ILE A 63 -11.91 0.62 2.28
CA ILE A 63 -10.58 0.47 1.66
C ILE A 63 -10.16 1.71 0.85
N ILE A 64 -11.05 2.71 0.71
CA ILE A 64 -10.76 3.96 -0.03
C ILE A 64 -9.45 4.62 0.46
N PRO A 65 -9.15 4.67 1.78
CA PRO A 65 -7.92 5.28 2.25
C PRO A 65 -6.63 4.65 1.72
N PHE A 66 -6.64 3.36 1.31
CA PHE A 66 -5.47 2.77 0.64
C PHE A 66 -5.27 3.31 -0.77
N TYR A 67 -6.35 3.64 -1.49
CA TYR A 67 -6.26 4.29 -2.79
C TYR A 67 -5.84 5.75 -2.68
N ASP A 68 -6.28 6.46 -1.64
CA ASP A 68 -5.83 7.83 -1.39
C ASP A 68 -4.31 7.89 -1.15
N MET A 69 -3.72 6.84 -0.56
CA MET A 69 -2.27 6.72 -0.39
C MET A 69 -1.48 6.61 -1.70
N GLU A 70 -2.10 6.20 -2.82
CA GLU A 70 -1.45 6.16 -4.14
C GLU A 70 -1.44 7.52 -4.84
N ALA A 71 -2.28 8.46 -4.40
CA ALA A 71 -2.43 9.76 -5.04
C ALA A 71 -1.36 10.77 -4.58
N TYR A 72 -0.52 10.41 -3.60
CA TYR A 72 0.50 11.33 -3.12
C TYR A 72 1.49 11.67 -4.25
N PRO A 73 1.72 12.96 -4.55
CA PRO A 73 2.53 13.34 -5.69
C PRO A 73 3.99 12.98 -5.44
N ASP A 74 4.54 12.13 -6.30
CA ASP A 74 5.98 11.98 -6.45
C ASP A 74 6.60 13.31 -6.91
N GLN A 75 7.73 13.68 -6.29
CA GLN A 75 8.38 14.96 -6.56
C GLN A 75 8.95 14.99 -7.99
N GLU A 76 9.58 13.91 -8.46
CA GLU A 76 10.15 13.86 -9.81
C GLU A 76 9.05 13.93 -10.87
N GLY A 77 7.97 13.18 -10.68
CA GLY A 77 6.78 13.23 -11.52
C GLY A 77 6.13 14.61 -11.54
N LEU A 78 5.96 15.25 -10.37
CA LEU A 78 5.40 16.60 -10.29
C LEU A 78 6.27 17.64 -11.02
N GLU A 79 7.60 17.56 -10.86
CA GLU A 79 8.54 18.42 -11.58
C GLU A 79 8.41 18.24 -13.09
N PHE A 80 8.33 17.01 -13.57
CA PHE A 80 8.11 16.70 -14.99
C PHE A 80 6.79 17.29 -15.53
N PHE A 81 5.68 17.14 -14.80
CA PHE A 81 4.39 17.72 -15.22
C PHE A 81 4.43 19.24 -15.24
N LEU A 82 5.11 19.87 -14.27
CA LEU A 82 5.29 21.31 -14.25
C LEU A 82 6.19 21.81 -15.39
N GLU A 83 7.21 21.06 -15.79
CA GLU A 83 8.07 21.40 -16.93
C GLU A 83 7.36 21.28 -18.29
N THR A 84 6.43 20.34 -18.40
CA THR A 84 5.69 20.04 -19.63
C THR A 84 4.39 20.82 -19.81
N ALA A 85 3.94 21.55 -18.77
CA ALA A 85 2.74 22.38 -18.82
C ALA A 85 2.81 23.47 -19.91
N GLU A 86 1.75 23.60 -20.70
CA GLU A 86 1.65 24.52 -21.84
C GLU A 86 1.23 25.94 -21.43
N SER A 87 0.70 26.12 -20.22
CA SER A 87 0.19 27.40 -19.72
C SER A 87 0.37 27.58 -18.21
N GLU A 88 0.28 28.83 -17.74
CA GLU A 88 0.31 29.11 -16.30
C GLU A 88 -0.95 28.59 -15.60
N GLU A 89 -2.10 28.61 -16.27
CA GLU A 89 -3.33 28.02 -15.76
C GLU A 89 -3.19 26.52 -15.51
N GLU A 90 -2.56 25.79 -16.42
CA GLU A 90 -2.28 24.35 -16.26
C GLU A 90 -1.28 24.09 -15.12
N ARG A 91 -0.22 24.90 -15.01
CA ARG A 91 0.72 24.81 -13.86
C ARG A 91 -0.01 25.01 -12.53
N MET A 92 -0.90 26.00 -12.45
CA MET A 92 -1.69 26.24 -11.24
C MET A 92 -2.63 25.08 -10.92
N GLN A 93 -3.22 24.45 -11.93
CA GLN A 93 -4.07 23.28 -11.75
C GLN A 93 -3.28 22.08 -11.21
N ILE A 94 -2.12 21.77 -11.80
CA ILE A 94 -1.23 20.68 -11.35
C ILE A 94 -0.83 20.89 -9.88
N LEU A 95 -0.47 22.11 -9.50
CA LEU A 95 -0.12 22.43 -8.10
C LEU A 95 -1.34 22.29 -7.16
N ALA A 96 -2.52 22.72 -7.59
CA ALA A 96 -3.74 22.62 -6.79
C ALA A 96 -4.17 21.17 -6.57
N GLU A 97 -4.03 20.31 -7.59
CA GLU A 97 -4.29 18.87 -7.51
C GLU A 97 -3.30 18.21 -6.56
N ALA A 98 -1.99 18.46 -6.73
CA ALA A 98 -0.95 17.93 -5.85
C ALA A 98 -1.18 18.30 -4.37
N GLU A 99 -1.54 19.56 -4.07
CA GLU A 99 -1.85 19.97 -2.70
C GLU A 99 -3.14 19.34 -2.17
N THR A 100 -4.14 19.13 -3.03
CA THR A 100 -5.36 18.42 -2.67
C THR A 100 -5.07 16.98 -2.29
N ASP A 101 -4.23 16.28 -3.06
CA ASP A 101 -3.89 14.89 -2.80
C ASP A 101 -3.02 14.72 -1.55
N LYS A 102 -2.05 15.61 -1.32
CA LYS A 102 -1.31 15.67 -0.04
C LYS A 102 -2.26 15.87 1.15
N ALA A 103 -3.27 16.72 1.01
CA ALA A 103 -4.21 17.01 2.09
C ALA A 103 -5.09 15.79 2.44
N LYS A 104 -5.45 14.96 1.45
CA LYS A 104 -6.26 13.74 1.67
C LYS A 104 -5.57 12.75 2.61
N VAL A 105 -4.26 12.62 2.50
CA VAL A 105 -3.48 11.67 3.32
C VAL A 105 -2.81 12.32 4.53
N SER A 106 -2.93 13.64 4.72
CA SER A 106 -2.28 14.32 5.83
C SER A 106 -2.75 13.78 7.19
N ASN A 107 -1.80 13.42 8.06
CA ASN A 107 -2.05 12.87 9.40
C ASN A 107 -2.89 11.57 9.40
N ASN A 108 -2.79 10.76 8.35
CA ASN A 108 -3.59 9.54 8.16
C ASN A 108 -3.06 8.29 8.88
N ILE A 109 -1.86 8.31 9.49
CA ILE A 109 -1.22 7.05 9.97
C ILE A 109 -2.10 6.28 10.96
N ASP A 110 -2.84 6.97 11.82
CA ASP A 110 -3.75 6.37 12.80
C ASP A 110 -4.98 5.72 12.16
N LEU A 111 -5.51 6.37 11.12
CA LEU A 111 -6.61 5.82 10.32
C LEU A 111 -6.16 4.53 9.63
N ILE A 112 -4.99 4.55 8.99
CA ILE A 112 -4.46 3.39 8.27
C ILE A 112 -4.17 2.24 9.24
N LEU A 113 -3.56 2.50 10.40
CA LEU A 113 -3.34 1.50 11.45
C LEU A 113 -4.64 0.87 11.95
N GLN A 114 -5.69 1.67 12.12
CA GLN A 114 -7.01 1.18 12.51
C GLN A 114 -7.60 0.28 11.42
N ILE A 115 -7.56 0.71 10.16
CA ILE A 115 -8.05 -0.06 9.01
C ILE A 115 -7.32 -1.40 8.91
N LEU A 116 -5.98 -1.39 8.96
CA LEU A 116 -5.18 -2.62 8.94
C LEU A 116 -5.55 -3.57 10.08
N SER A 117 -5.72 -3.04 11.29
CA SER A 117 -6.09 -3.86 12.45
C SER A 117 -7.44 -4.54 12.28
N VAL A 118 -8.45 -3.80 11.82
CA VAL A 118 -9.81 -4.35 11.59
C VAL A 118 -9.80 -5.31 10.42
N LEU A 119 -9.06 -5.00 9.35
CA LEU A 119 -8.96 -5.85 8.17
C LEU A 119 -8.30 -7.19 8.51
N ILE A 120 -7.18 -7.17 9.23
CA ILE A 120 -6.50 -8.37 9.73
C ILE A 120 -7.41 -9.19 10.63
N GLU A 121 -8.10 -8.55 11.58
CA GLU A 121 -9.04 -9.23 12.48
C GLU A 121 -10.13 -9.96 11.69
N ARG A 122 -10.81 -9.28 10.75
CA ARG A 122 -11.91 -9.88 9.99
C ARG A 122 -11.43 -10.99 9.06
N LEU A 123 -10.35 -10.77 8.32
CA LEU A 123 -9.80 -11.76 7.41
C LEU A 123 -9.20 -12.98 8.11
N SER A 124 -8.71 -12.83 9.35
CA SER A 124 -8.20 -13.96 10.14
C SER A 124 -9.24 -15.05 10.42
N THR A 125 -10.53 -14.71 10.28
CA THR A 125 -11.67 -15.62 10.49
C THR A 125 -12.20 -16.25 9.20
N ILE A 126 -11.62 -15.92 8.05
CA ILE A 126 -12.03 -16.40 6.73
C ILE A 126 -10.99 -17.38 6.21
N ASP A 127 -11.29 -18.67 6.30
CA ASP A 127 -10.36 -19.74 5.89
C ASP A 127 -10.27 -19.92 4.37
N ASN A 128 -11.28 -19.47 3.62
CA ASN A 128 -11.42 -19.72 2.19
C ASN A 128 -11.55 -18.44 1.35
N LEU A 129 -10.83 -17.38 1.73
CA LEU A 129 -10.84 -16.10 0.99
C LEU A 129 -10.65 -16.26 -0.54
N PRO A 130 -9.74 -17.11 -1.05
CA PRO A 130 -9.57 -17.28 -2.49
C PRO A 130 -10.86 -17.70 -3.21
N ASP A 131 -11.69 -18.54 -2.58
CA ASP A 131 -12.95 -19.04 -3.17
C ASP A 131 -14.06 -17.98 -3.16
N LEU A 132 -13.90 -16.90 -2.38
CA LEU A 132 -14.85 -15.79 -2.29
C LEU A 132 -14.55 -14.68 -3.30
N LEU A 133 -13.34 -14.67 -3.86
CA LEU A 133 -12.92 -13.68 -4.85
C LEU A 133 -13.34 -14.16 -6.25
N LEU A 134 -13.75 -13.21 -7.08
CA LEU A 134 -14.01 -13.47 -8.49
C LEU A 134 -12.72 -13.93 -9.17
N GLU A 135 -12.83 -15.00 -9.95
CA GLU A 135 -11.76 -15.43 -10.85
C GLU A 135 -11.48 -14.35 -11.88
N THR A 136 -10.21 -14.23 -12.26
CA THR A 136 -9.76 -13.22 -13.22
C THR A 136 -9.14 -13.91 -14.42
N ASP A 137 -9.36 -13.35 -15.61
CA ASP A 137 -8.85 -13.94 -16.85
C ASP A 137 -7.31 -14.00 -16.92
N VAL A 138 -6.64 -13.13 -16.15
CA VAL A 138 -5.18 -13.12 -15.96
C VAL A 138 -4.85 -13.09 -14.48
N ASP A 139 -4.54 -14.27 -13.93
CA ASP A 139 -4.15 -14.45 -12.53
C ASP A 139 -2.66 -14.15 -12.32
N THR A 140 -2.29 -12.87 -12.40
CA THR A 140 -0.92 -12.39 -12.14
C THR A 140 -0.53 -12.53 -10.66
N LEU A 141 -1.50 -12.61 -9.76
CA LEU A 141 -1.30 -12.71 -8.32
C LEU A 141 -1.13 -14.15 -7.84
N ASN A 142 -1.57 -15.14 -8.64
CA ASN A 142 -1.84 -16.49 -8.18
C ASN A 142 -2.78 -16.45 -6.97
N ASN A 143 -4.02 -16.00 -7.19
CA ASN A 143 -5.04 -15.73 -6.17
C ASN A 143 -5.20 -16.89 -5.17
N ALA A 144 -5.20 -18.13 -5.68
CA ALA A 144 -5.29 -19.34 -4.88
C ALA A 144 -4.13 -19.51 -3.88
N THR A 145 -2.97 -18.93 -4.17
CA THR A 145 -1.79 -18.97 -3.31
C THR A 145 -1.66 -17.72 -2.45
N TYR A 146 -1.81 -16.53 -3.07
CA TYR A 146 -1.59 -15.25 -2.40
C TYR A 146 -2.62 -14.95 -1.31
N PHE A 147 -3.89 -15.33 -1.52
CA PHE A 147 -4.96 -15.12 -0.54
C PHE A 147 -5.16 -16.31 0.41
N ALA A 148 -4.34 -17.36 0.30
CA ALA A 148 -4.45 -18.56 1.13
C ALA A 148 -3.57 -18.54 2.39
N ASP A 149 -4.00 -19.30 3.40
CA ASP A 149 -3.34 -19.44 4.71
C ASP A 149 -3.05 -18.09 5.38
N PHE A 150 -4.05 -17.21 5.43
CA PHE A 150 -3.92 -15.82 5.88
C PHE A 150 -3.15 -15.66 7.20
N ASN A 151 -3.32 -16.60 8.14
CA ASN A 151 -2.72 -16.58 9.48
C ASN A 151 -1.27 -17.12 9.53
N ILE A 152 -0.70 -17.55 8.41
CA ILE A 152 0.65 -18.15 8.33
C ILE A 152 1.55 -17.23 7.48
N ASP A 153 2.68 -16.80 8.05
CA ASP A 153 3.73 -16.12 7.29
C ASP A 153 4.49 -17.16 6.44
N LYS A 154 4.57 -16.93 5.12
CA LYS A 154 5.11 -17.87 4.13
C LYS A 154 6.35 -17.37 3.41
N GLY A 155 6.47 -16.05 3.26
CA GLY A 155 7.52 -15.39 2.51
C GLY A 155 8.71 -15.00 3.36
N GLU A 156 9.80 -14.68 2.67
CA GLU A 156 11.03 -14.16 3.25
C GLU A 156 11.19 -12.71 2.78
N GLY A 157 10.73 -11.76 3.59
CA GLY A 157 10.83 -10.33 3.29
C GLY A 157 9.90 -9.86 2.18
N TYR A 158 10.45 -9.43 1.05
CA TYR A 158 9.68 -8.89 -0.09
C TYR A 158 9.30 -9.97 -1.13
N ILE A 159 9.66 -11.24 -0.89
CA ILE A 159 9.40 -12.36 -1.80
C ILE A 159 8.53 -13.42 -1.12
N GLY A 160 7.46 -13.82 -1.80
CA GLY A 160 6.65 -14.99 -1.44
C GLY A 160 5.68 -14.77 -0.28
N ASN A 161 5.46 -13.51 0.13
CA ASN A 161 4.43 -13.21 1.13
C ASN A 161 3.06 -13.59 0.58
N ASN A 162 2.19 -14.03 1.49
CA ASN A 162 0.75 -13.99 1.25
C ASN A 162 0.19 -12.65 1.70
N PHE A 163 -1.07 -12.40 1.36
CA PHE A 163 -1.74 -11.16 1.71
C PHE A 163 -1.75 -10.89 3.23
N GLY A 164 -1.94 -11.93 4.04
CA GLY A 164 -1.93 -11.79 5.50
C GLY A 164 -0.59 -11.31 6.04
N GLN A 165 0.52 -11.84 5.52
CA GLN A 165 1.87 -11.41 5.88
C GLN A 165 2.12 -9.97 5.43
N ASP A 166 1.71 -9.59 4.22
CA ASP A 166 1.85 -8.20 3.74
C ASP A 166 1.10 -7.21 4.66
N LEU A 167 -0.13 -7.51 5.07
CA LEU A 167 -0.88 -6.65 6.00
C LEU A 167 -0.21 -6.55 7.38
N ARG A 168 0.35 -7.66 7.88
CA ARG A 168 1.10 -7.66 9.15
C ARG A 168 2.40 -6.87 9.03
N ASN A 169 3.13 -7.03 7.94
CA ASN A 169 4.34 -6.27 7.64
C ASN A 169 4.04 -4.77 7.57
N PHE A 170 2.99 -4.40 6.83
CA PHE A 170 2.53 -3.03 6.70
C PHE A 170 2.21 -2.44 8.08
N LYS A 171 1.41 -3.15 8.88
CA LYS A 171 1.05 -2.71 10.22
C LYS A 171 2.28 -2.52 11.11
N ARG A 172 3.21 -3.48 11.14
CA ARG A 172 4.45 -3.37 11.92
C ARG A 172 5.26 -2.15 11.52
N PHE A 173 5.40 -1.90 10.21
CA PHE A 173 6.10 -0.71 9.71
C PHE A 173 5.44 0.58 10.21
N LEU A 174 4.11 0.68 10.14
CA LEU A 174 3.42 1.89 10.59
C LEU A 174 3.46 2.10 12.11
N GLU A 175 3.38 1.02 12.89
CA GLU A 175 3.56 1.09 14.34
C GLU A 175 4.98 1.58 14.68
N TYR A 176 5.99 1.08 13.97
CA TYR A 176 7.37 1.53 14.09
C TYR A 176 7.53 3.01 13.69
N ALA A 177 7.04 3.40 12.51
CA ALA A 177 7.14 4.77 12.01
C ALA A 177 6.45 5.77 12.96
N LYS A 178 5.25 5.45 13.42
CA LYS A 178 4.52 6.26 14.41
C LYS A 178 5.28 6.42 15.72
N LEU A 179 5.90 5.35 16.23
CA LEU A 179 6.74 5.42 17.44
C LEU A 179 7.91 6.42 17.27
N HIS A 180 8.38 6.60 16.04
CA HIS A 180 9.46 7.51 15.68
C HIS A 180 8.96 8.87 15.13
N GLY A 181 7.68 9.19 15.36
CA GLY A 181 7.14 10.53 15.14
C GLY A 181 6.52 10.79 13.77
N SER A 182 6.37 9.77 12.92
CA SER A 182 5.61 9.92 11.66
C SER A 182 4.13 10.15 11.94
N ASN A 183 3.50 10.98 11.10
CA ASN A 183 2.06 11.22 11.17
C ASN A 183 1.34 10.93 9.85
N THR A 184 2.07 10.95 8.74
CA THR A 184 1.51 10.79 7.38
C THR A 184 2.18 9.60 6.71
N VAL A 185 1.41 8.80 5.98
CA VAL A 185 1.87 7.65 5.21
C VAL A 185 1.25 7.64 3.80
N TRP A 186 2.04 7.29 2.80
CA TRP A 186 1.62 7.08 1.41
C TRP A 186 2.39 5.93 0.76
N PHE A 187 2.00 5.57 -0.47
CA PHE A 187 2.71 4.59 -1.29
C PHE A 187 3.59 5.28 -2.34
N GLU A 188 4.75 4.69 -2.61
CA GLU A 188 5.63 5.06 -3.72
C GLU A 188 5.96 3.79 -4.53
N TYR A 189 6.13 3.93 -5.84
CA TYR A 189 6.31 2.82 -6.78
C TYR A 189 7.64 2.96 -7.53
N ASN A 190 8.44 1.89 -7.56
CA ASN A 190 9.85 1.91 -8.03
C ASN A 190 10.17 0.80 -9.03
#